data_AF-A0AAV2BGD8-F1
#
_entry.id   AF-A0AAV2BGD8-F1
#
_cell.length_a   1.000
_cell.length_b   1.000
_cell.length_c   1.000
_cell.angle_alpha   90.00
_cell.angle_beta   90.00
_cell.angle_gamma   90.00
#
_symmetry.space_group_name_H-M   'P 1'
#
loop_
_entity.id
_entity.type
_entity.pdbx_description
1 polymer ?
#
loop_
_entity_poly.entity_id
_entity_poly.type
_entity_poly.pdbx_seq_one_letter_code
_entity_poly.pdbx_strand_id
1 'polypeptide(L)'
;MNNFAMWESHARGKKHAKNKKKAEEGARTNDNFIEAPQGTISHLEKLINEQCDPNDIIIGLNFIRENQGDNGYLYNCFLCGSVCTTIDIIDHLHLKKHKTKYLEKMLSDGHQNAINEINSLSIGESAKEGLIDSECGMMLKEHGRGKVVIALTKRNFLM
;
A
#
# COMPACT_ATOMS: atom_id res chain seq x y z
N MET A 1 29.21 13.27 25.98
CA MET A 1 30.20 13.40 24.89
C MET A 1 29.78 12.49 23.76
N ASN A 2 29.61 13.10 22.59
CA ASN A 2 28.82 12.59 21.46
C ASN A 2 29.48 11.44 20.72
N ASN A 3 28.65 10.45 20.41
CA ASN A 3 28.99 9.15 19.86
C ASN A 3 29.11 9.18 18.32
N PHE A 4 29.91 10.13 17.79
CA PHE A 4 30.08 10.33 16.34
C PHE A 4 30.81 9.14 15.68
N ALA A 5 31.70 8.48 16.43
CA ALA A 5 32.45 7.30 15.97
C ALA A 5 31.57 6.04 15.76
N MET A 6 30.46 5.91 16.49
CA MET A 6 29.54 4.77 16.35
C MET A 6 28.62 4.91 15.12
N TRP A 7 28.33 6.15 14.70
CA TRP A 7 27.58 6.39 13.46
C TRP A 7 28.44 6.17 12.21
N GLU A 8 29.71 6.64 12.24
CA GLU A 8 30.63 6.52 11.10
C GLU A 8 31.02 5.06 10.79
N SER A 9 31.08 4.20 11.80
CA SER A 9 31.35 2.76 11.65
C SER A 9 30.15 1.97 11.09
N HIS A 10 28.92 2.40 11.37
CA HIS A 10 27.71 1.83 10.76
C HIS A 10 27.56 2.22 9.28
N ALA A 11 27.82 3.48 8.93
CA ALA A 11 27.70 3.98 7.56
C ALA A 11 28.72 3.35 6.59
N ARG A 12 29.91 2.97 7.08
CA ARG A 12 30.99 2.34 6.29
C ARG A 12 31.01 0.81 6.33
N GLY A 13 30.08 0.17 7.04
CA GLY A 13 30.00 -1.28 7.16
C GLY A 13 29.74 -1.97 5.82
N LYS A 14 30.79 -2.56 5.22
CA LYS A 14 30.78 -3.38 3.99
C LYS A 14 30.02 -4.71 4.13
N LYS A 15 28.77 -4.70 4.62
CA LYS A 15 27.87 -5.87 4.67
C LYS A 15 26.73 -5.84 3.64
N HIS A 16 26.72 -4.87 2.71
CA HIS A 16 25.80 -4.83 1.56
C HIS A 16 26.37 -5.42 0.26
N ALA A 17 27.41 -6.25 0.32
CA ALA A 17 28.10 -6.78 -0.87
C ALA A 17 27.90 -8.29 -1.14
N LYS A 18 27.16 -9.04 -0.30
CA LYS A 18 27.08 -10.51 -0.42
C LYS A 18 25.72 -11.14 -0.75
N ASN A 19 24.64 -10.36 -0.96
CA ASN A 19 23.39 -10.87 -1.54
C ASN A 19 23.14 -10.40 -2.99
N LYS A 20 24.18 -9.92 -3.68
CA LYS A 20 24.08 -9.42 -5.06
C LYS A 20 24.28 -10.48 -6.15
N LYS A 21 24.24 -11.78 -5.80
CA LYS A 21 24.35 -12.89 -6.74
C LYS A 21 23.34 -13.99 -6.37
N LYS A 22 22.07 -13.74 -6.71
CA LYS A 22 21.01 -14.73 -7.01
C LYS A 22 19.67 -14.04 -7.36
N ALA A 23 19.73 -12.88 -8.03
CA ALA A 23 18.61 -12.45 -8.86
C ALA A 23 18.96 -12.93 -10.26
N GLU A 24 18.31 -14.01 -10.69
CA GLU A 24 18.36 -14.47 -12.06
C GLU A 24 17.91 -13.34 -12.99
N GLU A 25 18.47 -13.39 -14.18
CA GLU A 25 18.50 -12.35 -15.19
C GLU A 25 17.10 -11.84 -15.56
N GLY A 26 16.91 -10.51 -15.44
CA GLY A 26 16.29 -9.78 -16.54
C GLY A 26 14.78 -9.75 -16.68
N ALA A 27 13.99 -9.67 -15.62
CA ALA A 27 12.65 -9.05 -15.73
C ALA A 27 12.81 -7.52 -15.70
N ARG A 28 13.25 -6.92 -16.81
CA ARG A 28 13.14 -5.46 -17.00
C ARG A 28 11.64 -5.11 -17.08
N THR A 29 11.03 -4.73 -15.96
CA THR A 29 9.68 -4.12 -15.94
C THR A 29 9.77 -2.65 -16.35
N ASN A 30 10.42 -2.38 -17.47
CA ASN A 30 10.40 -1.06 -18.12
C ASN A 30 9.27 -1.01 -19.14
N ASP A 31 8.16 -1.70 -18.85
CA ASP A 31 6.92 -1.45 -19.54
C ASP A 31 6.50 -0.03 -19.15
N ASN A 32 6.48 0.87 -20.13
CA ASN A 32 6.00 2.23 -19.93
C ASN A 32 4.50 2.15 -19.61
N PHE A 33 4.17 2.07 -18.33
CA PHE A 33 2.79 2.15 -17.87
C PHE A 33 2.31 3.59 -18.01
N ILE A 34 1.16 3.76 -18.63
CA ILE A 34 0.47 5.04 -18.75
C ILE A 34 -0.86 4.95 -18.01
N GLU A 35 -1.28 6.07 -17.42
CA GLU A 35 -2.58 6.12 -16.76
C GLU A 35 -3.70 5.81 -17.76
N ALA A 36 -4.60 4.93 -17.35
CA ALA A 36 -5.65 4.43 -18.23
C ALA A 36 -6.67 5.55 -18.56
N PRO A 37 -7.33 5.50 -19.73
CA PRO A 37 -8.43 6.41 -20.05
C PRO A 37 -9.54 6.37 -18.99
N GLN A 38 -10.28 7.47 -18.89
CA GLN A 38 -11.51 7.50 -18.07
C GLN A 38 -12.49 6.43 -18.57
N GLY A 39 -13.08 5.68 -17.62
CA GLY A 39 -14.00 4.58 -17.92
C GLY A 39 -13.35 3.20 -17.98
N THR A 40 -12.02 3.10 -17.83
CA THR A 40 -11.35 1.79 -17.69
C THR A 40 -11.85 1.07 -16.44
N ILE A 41 -12.18 -0.21 -16.59
CA ILE A 41 -12.71 -1.04 -15.49
C ILE A 41 -11.53 -1.50 -14.61
N SER A 42 -11.62 -1.21 -13.30
CA SER A 42 -10.64 -1.71 -12.31
C SER A 42 -10.94 -3.16 -11.98
N HIS A 43 -9.92 -4.00 -12.09
CA HIS A 43 -9.97 -5.37 -11.60
C HIS A 43 -10.00 -5.43 -10.07
N LEU A 44 -9.29 -4.53 -9.37
CA LEU A 44 -9.35 -4.47 -7.90
C LEU A 44 -10.76 -4.20 -7.38
N GLU A 45 -11.48 -3.26 -8.00
CA GLU A 45 -12.88 -2.97 -7.63
C GLU A 45 -13.77 -4.21 -7.81
N LYS A 46 -13.52 -5.00 -8.86
CA LYS A 46 -14.22 -6.28 -9.07
C LYS A 46 -13.88 -7.28 -7.97
N LEU A 47 -12.61 -7.45 -7.61
CA LEU A 47 -12.19 -8.35 -6.54
C LEU A 47 -12.81 -7.96 -5.19
N ILE A 48 -12.85 -6.67 -4.87
CA ILE A 48 -13.47 -6.17 -3.64
C ILE A 48 -14.96 -6.53 -3.62
N ASN A 49 -15.68 -6.32 -4.73
CA ASN A 49 -17.11 -6.66 -4.79
C ASN A 49 -17.38 -8.17 -4.73
N GLU A 50 -16.43 -9.00 -5.15
CA GLU A 50 -16.57 -10.47 -5.15
C GLU A 50 -16.13 -11.12 -3.82
N GLN A 51 -15.17 -10.52 -3.11
CA GLN A 51 -14.50 -11.15 -1.95
C GLN A 51 -14.71 -10.44 -0.62
N CYS A 52 -15.15 -9.17 -0.62
CA CYS A 52 -15.34 -8.40 0.60
C CYS A 52 -16.82 -8.24 0.94
N ASP A 53 -17.12 -8.27 2.23
CA ASP A 53 -18.45 -7.97 2.75
C ASP A 53 -18.69 -6.44 2.79
N PRO A 54 -19.95 -5.98 2.76
CA PRO A 54 -20.28 -4.56 2.88
C PRO A 54 -19.78 -3.88 4.16
N ASN A 55 -19.45 -4.68 5.18
CA ASN A 55 -18.95 -4.20 6.48
C ASN A 55 -17.42 -4.18 6.55
N ASP A 56 -16.71 -4.69 5.53
CA ASP A 56 -15.26 -4.71 5.52
C ASP A 56 -14.68 -3.31 5.39
N ILE A 57 -13.64 -3.04 6.18
CA ILE A 57 -12.99 -1.72 6.23
C ILE A 57 -11.90 -1.66 5.17
N ILE A 58 -12.33 -1.44 3.93
CA ILE A 58 -11.46 -1.21 2.79
C ILE A 58 -11.24 0.29 2.59
N ILE A 59 -10.00 0.74 2.76
CA ILE A 59 -9.61 2.15 2.72
C ILE A 59 -8.31 2.37 1.97
N GLY A 60 -8.06 3.62 1.56
CA GLY A 60 -6.80 4.02 0.93
C GLY A 60 -6.63 3.54 -0.51
N LEU A 61 -7.73 3.28 -1.24
CA LEU A 61 -7.68 2.85 -2.64
C LEU A 61 -7.04 3.90 -3.55
N ASN A 62 -7.11 5.17 -3.20
CA ASN A 62 -6.41 6.27 -3.86
C ASN A 62 -4.88 6.16 -3.81
N PHE A 63 -4.35 5.29 -2.95
CA PHE A 63 -2.91 5.00 -2.86
C PHE A 63 -2.55 3.65 -3.50
N ILE A 64 -3.49 3.01 -4.20
CA ILE A 64 -3.24 1.80 -4.96
C ILE A 64 -3.19 2.15 -6.44
N ARG A 65 -2.10 1.71 -7.10
CA ARG A 65 -2.01 1.67 -8.56
C ARG A 65 -2.16 0.25 -9.06
N GLU A 66 -3.21 0.00 -9.81
CA GLU A 66 -3.43 -1.24 -10.54
C GLU A 66 -2.74 -1.17 -11.90
N ASN A 67 -1.71 -1.98 -12.08
CA ASN A 67 -1.02 -2.16 -13.34
C ASN A 67 -1.63 -3.35 -14.09
N GLN A 68 -2.37 -3.08 -15.17
CA GLN A 68 -2.94 -4.12 -16.03
C GLN A 68 -1.94 -4.45 -17.14
N GLY A 69 -1.52 -5.72 -17.22
CA GLY A 69 -0.62 -6.20 -18.26
C GLY A 69 -0.99 -7.60 -18.75
N ASP A 70 -0.31 -8.05 -19.80
CA ASP A 70 -0.63 -9.31 -20.48
C ASP A 70 -0.40 -10.55 -19.59
N ASN A 71 0.48 -10.43 -18.59
CA ASN A 71 0.81 -11.47 -17.62
C ASN A 71 -0.02 -11.37 -16.33
N GLY A 72 -1.11 -10.60 -16.34
CA GLY A 72 -1.99 -10.38 -15.19
C GLY A 72 -1.83 -9.01 -14.53
N TYR A 73 -2.43 -8.88 -13.35
CA TYR A 73 -2.55 -7.63 -12.61
C TYR A 73 -1.53 -7.55 -11.46
N LEU A 74 -0.85 -6.40 -11.36
CA LEU A 74 -0.01 -6.07 -10.21
C LEU A 74 -0.53 -4.80 -9.55
N TYR A 75 -0.49 -4.75 -8.22
CA TYR A 75 -1.00 -3.65 -7.42
C TYR A 75 0.13 -3.03 -6.62
N ASN A 76 0.40 -1.74 -6.85
CA ASN A 76 1.40 -1.02 -6.08
C ASN A 76 0.70 -0.21 -5.00
N CYS A 77 1.00 -0.48 -3.74
CA CYS A 77 0.53 0.30 -2.62
C CYS A 77 1.58 1.35 -2.24
N PHE A 78 1.28 2.63 -2.49
CA PHE A 78 2.20 3.73 -2.19
C PHE A 78 2.36 3.99 -0.69
N LEU A 79 1.33 3.71 0.12
CA LEU A 79 1.44 3.78 1.57
C LEU A 79 2.44 2.74 2.06
N CYS A 80 2.23 1.49 1.67
CA CYS A 80 3.03 0.37 2.16
C CYS A 80 4.41 0.28 1.52
N GLY A 81 4.59 0.79 0.31
CA GLY A 81 5.79 0.60 -0.52
C GLY A 81 5.91 -0.82 -1.03
N SER A 82 4.79 -1.53 -1.18
CA SER A 82 4.73 -2.94 -1.58
C SER A 82 4.09 -3.12 -2.94
N VAL A 83 4.49 -4.19 -3.63
CA VAL A 83 3.84 -4.70 -4.84
C VAL A 83 3.11 -5.97 -4.47
N CYS A 84 1.82 -6.01 -4.77
CA CYS A 84 0.94 -7.15 -4.54
C CYS A 84 0.49 -7.73 -5.87
N THR A 85 0.22 -9.02 -5.87
CA THR A 85 -0.49 -9.74 -6.93
C THR A 85 -2.00 -9.76 -6.65
N THR A 86 -2.77 -10.33 -7.58
CA THR A 86 -4.21 -10.56 -7.39
C THR A 86 -4.55 -11.40 -6.16
N ILE A 87 -3.65 -12.29 -5.72
CA ILE A 87 -3.93 -13.22 -4.62
C ILE A 87 -3.85 -12.51 -3.26
N ASP A 88 -2.91 -11.59 -3.10
CA ASP A 88 -2.57 -10.98 -1.81
C ASP A 88 -3.09 -9.55 -1.63
N ILE A 89 -3.61 -8.90 -2.69
CA ILE A 89 -4.06 -7.50 -2.59
C ILE A 89 -5.24 -7.32 -1.62
N ILE A 90 -6.20 -8.25 -1.56
CA ILE A 90 -7.33 -8.14 -0.64
C ILE A 90 -6.85 -8.31 0.81
N ASP A 91 -6.04 -9.33 1.09
CA ASP A 91 -5.44 -9.52 2.41
C ASP A 91 -4.60 -8.31 2.82
N HIS A 92 -3.82 -7.75 1.89
CA HIS A 92 -3.01 -6.57 2.11
C HIS A 92 -3.82 -5.37 2.62
N LEU A 93 -5.00 -5.12 2.03
CA LEU A 93 -5.87 -4.02 2.41
C LEU A 93 -6.47 -4.20 3.81
N HIS A 94 -6.64 -5.45 4.25
CA HIS A 94 -7.12 -5.78 5.60
C HIS A 94 -6.05 -5.65 6.67
N LEU A 95 -4.77 -5.77 6.31
CA LEU A 95 -3.68 -5.71 7.27
C LEU A 95 -3.70 -4.40 8.06
N LYS A 96 -3.61 -4.52 9.39
CA LYS A 96 -3.36 -3.40 10.31
C LYS A 96 -2.28 -2.43 9.80
N LYS A 97 -1.19 -2.95 9.25
CA LYS A 97 -0.09 -2.14 8.71
C LYS A 97 -0.56 -1.14 7.64
N HIS A 98 -1.43 -1.55 6.72
CA HIS A 98 -1.97 -0.67 5.68
C HIS A 98 -2.86 0.40 6.30
N LYS A 99 -3.78 -0.01 7.17
CA LYS A 99 -4.72 0.87 7.89
C LYS A 99 -4.00 1.92 8.74
N THR A 100 -2.99 1.53 9.51
CA THR A 100 -2.15 2.46 10.29
C THR A 100 -1.50 3.50 9.39
N LYS A 101 -0.86 3.08 8.29
CA LYS A 101 -0.20 4.01 7.37
C LYS A 101 -1.17 4.95 6.67
N TYR A 102 -2.38 4.49 6.39
CA TYR A 102 -3.44 5.36 5.87
C TYR A 102 -3.79 6.45 6.88
N LEU A 103 -4.03 6.09 8.15
CA LEU A 103 -4.35 7.08 9.19
C LEU A 103 -3.20 8.08 9.43
N GLU A 104 -1.95 7.60 9.44
CA GLU A 104 -0.76 8.46 9.49
C GLU A 104 -0.70 9.44 8.32
N LYS A 105 -1.03 8.97 7.10
CA LYS A 105 -1.07 9.81 5.91
C LYS A 105 -2.19 10.84 5.98
N MET A 106 -3.38 10.44 6.39
CA MET A 106 -4.52 11.34 6.59
C MET A 106 -4.20 12.42 7.64
N LEU A 107 -3.54 12.05 8.74
CA LEU A 107 -3.09 13.00 9.75
C LEU A 107 -2.08 14.00 9.17
N SER A 108 -1.11 13.52 8.40
CA SER A 108 -0.13 14.37 7.71
C SER A 108 -0.77 15.31 6.69
N ASP A 109 -1.89 14.91 6.09
CA ASP A 109 -2.65 15.71 5.12
C ASP A 109 -3.64 16.68 5.80
N GLY A 110 -3.65 16.71 7.14
CA GLY A 110 -4.43 17.66 7.95
C GLY A 110 -5.78 17.14 8.45
N HIS A 111 -6.10 15.86 8.20
CA HIS A 111 -7.32 15.24 8.68
C HIS A 111 -7.15 14.78 10.13
N GLN A 112 -8.06 15.21 11.01
CA GLN A 112 -8.03 14.83 12.42
C GLN A 112 -8.35 13.34 12.58
N ASN A 113 -7.47 12.61 13.27
CA ASN A 113 -7.70 11.22 13.65
C ASN A 113 -6.84 10.86 14.88
N ALA A 114 -7.20 9.76 15.56
CA ALA A 114 -6.60 9.37 16.82
C ALA A 114 -5.32 8.48 16.70
N ILE A 115 -4.68 8.37 15.53
CA ILE A 115 -3.62 7.37 15.31
C ILE A 115 -2.43 7.49 16.27
N ASN A 116 -2.02 8.73 16.59
CA ASN A 116 -0.91 8.97 17.53
C ASN A 116 -1.27 8.53 18.95
N GLU A 117 -2.51 8.81 19.38
CA GLU A 117 -3.03 8.42 20.68
C GLU A 117 -3.11 6.90 20.77
N ILE A 118 -3.73 6.25 19.77
CA ILE A 118 -3.85 4.79 19.67
C ILE A 118 -2.47 4.12 19.72
N ASN A 119 -1.49 4.64 18.99
CA ASN A 119 -0.14 4.08 18.96
C ASN A 119 0.56 4.19 20.33
N SER A 120 0.30 5.24 21.09
CA SER A 120 0.87 5.48 22.44
C SER A 120 0.26 4.62 23.55
N LEU A 121 -0.93 4.04 23.32
CA LEU A 121 -1.58 3.18 24.30
C LEU A 121 -0.76 1.90 24.56
N SER A 122 -0.56 1.59 25.84
CA SER A 122 0.05 0.36 26.33
C SER A 122 -0.99 -0.76 26.46
N ILE A 123 -1.65 -1.09 25.36
CA ILE A 123 -2.70 -2.12 25.27
C ILE A 123 -2.24 -3.28 24.36
N GLY A 124 -2.95 -4.41 24.44
CA GLY A 124 -2.67 -5.58 23.59
C GLY A 124 -2.90 -5.29 22.10
N GLU A 125 -2.19 -6.02 21.23
CA GLU A 125 -2.20 -5.81 19.78
C GLU A 125 -3.59 -5.93 19.16
N SER A 126 -4.38 -6.93 19.58
CA SER A 126 -5.76 -7.11 19.10
C SER A 126 -6.68 -5.95 19.49
N ALA A 127 -6.53 -5.41 20.71
CA ALA A 127 -7.29 -4.22 21.12
C ALA A 127 -6.87 -2.99 20.32
N LYS A 128 -5.57 -2.84 20.04
CA LYS A 128 -5.04 -1.77 19.20
C LYS A 128 -5.54 -1.86 17.76
N GLU A 129 -5.62 -3.07 17.21
CA GLU A 129 -6.20 -3.32 15.88
C GLU A 129 -7.67 -2.93 15.83
N GLY A 130 -8.47 -3.28 16.84
CA GLY A 130 -9.88 -2.86 16.93
C GLY A 130 -10.06 -1.33 16.97
N LEU A 131 -9.17 -0.60 17.65
CA LEU A 131 -9.19 0.87 17.66
C LEU A 131 -8.82 1.45 16.28
N ILE A 132 -7.81 0.88 15.62
CA ILE A 132 -7.42 1.29 14.25
C ILE A 132 -8.57 1.05 13.28
N ASP A 133 -9.23 -0.10 13.37
CA ASP A 133 -10.38 -0.43 12.55
C ASP A 133 -11.54 0.55 12.79
N SER A 134 -11.87 0.85 14.04
CA SER A 134 -12.89 1.87 14.37
C SER A 134 -12.55 3.23 13.75
N GLU A 135 -11.29 3.67 13.87
CA GLU A 135 -10.84 4.95 13.33
C GLU A 135 -10.91 4.98 11.79
N CYS A 136 -10.48 3.89 11.15
CA CYS A 136 -10.59 3.72 9.71
C CYS A 136 -12.05 3.71 9.25
N GLY A 137 -12.95 3.12 10.03
CA GLY A 137 -14.39 3.15 9.78
C GLY A 137 -14.98 4.57 9.84
N MET A 138 -14.48 5.44 10.71
CA MET A 138 -14.87 6.86 10.73
C MET A 138 -14.35 7.59 9.49
N MET A 139 -13.08 7.40 9.15
CA MET A 139 -12.48 7.99 7.93
C MET A 139 -13.19 7.53 6.66
N LEU A 140 -13.58 6.26 6.59
CA LEU A 140 -14.33 5.69 5.48
C LEU A 140 -15.69 6.37 5.29
N LYS A 141 -16.38 6.69 6.39
CA LYS A 141 -17.68 7.40 6.33
C LYS A 141 -17.53 8.86 5.89
N GLU A 142 -16.46 9.52 6.32
CA GLU A 142 -16.23 10.94 6.04
C GLU A 142 -15.67 11.20 4.63
N HIS A 143 -14.71 10.37 4.20
CA HIS A 143 -13.94 10.61 2.97
C HIS A 143 -14.16 9.54 1.89
N GLY A 144 -14.87 8.45 2.22
CA GLY A 144 -14.95 7.29 1.36
C GLY A 144 -13.66 6.49 1.32
N ARG A 145 -13.66 5.40 0.54
CA ARG A 145 -12.51 4.49 0.42
C ARG A 145 -11.41 4.97 -0.55
N GLY A 146 -11.67 6.03 -1.31
CA GLY A 146 -10.85 6.46 -2.44
C GLY A 146 -11.18 5.70 -3.74
N LYS A 147 -10.39 5.96 -4.80
CA LYS A 147 -10.51 5.29 -6.10
C LYS A 147 -9.14 4.82 -6.58
N VAL A 148 -9.08 3.58 -7.07
CA VAL A 148 -7.85 2.99 -7.60
C VAL A 148 -7.39 3.71 -8.86
N VAL A 149 -6.08 3.96 -8.97
CA VAL A 149 -5.48 4.47 -10.22
C VAL A 149 -5.14 3.28 -11.11
N ILE A 150 -5.66 3.26 -12.33
CA ILE A 150 -5.39 2.18 -13.29
C ILE A 150 -4.28 2.63 -14.24
N ALA A 151 -3.31 1.77 -14.49
CA ALA A 151 -2.25 1.99 -15.45
C ALA A 151 -2.14 0.81 -16.42
N LEU A 152 -2.05 1.11 -17.71
CA LEU A 152 -1.95 0.13 -18.80
C LEU A 152 -0.54 0.14 -19.39
N THR A 153 -0.08 -1.00 -19.90
CA THR A 153 1.13 -1.02 -20.73
C THR A 153 0.89 -0.22 -22.01
N LYS A 154 1.88 0.56 -22.46
CA LYS A 154 1.78 1.39 -23.68
C LYS A 154 1.38 0.60 -24.94
N ARG A 155 1.63 -0.71 -24.99
CA ARG A 155 1.17 -1.58 -26.09
C ARG A 155 -0.35 -1.77 -26.09
N ASN A 156 -0.97 -1.89 -24.93
CA ASN A 156 -2.40 -2.15 -24.78
C ASN A 156 -3.25 -0.88 -24.92
N PHE A 157 -2.65 0.30 -24.87
CA PHE A 157 -3.35 1.58 -25.06
C PHE A 157 -3.50 2.00 -26.54
N LEU A 158 -2.64 1.49 -27.42
CA LEU A 158 -2.59 1.89 -28.84
C LEU A 158 -3.31 0.90 -29.78
N MET A 159 -4.01 -0.10 -29.23
CA MET A 159 -4.91 -0.99 -29.96
C MET A 159 -6.35 -0.52 -29.78
#